data_AF-A0A2E2UEB2-F1
#
_entry.id   AF-A0A2E2UEB2-F1
#
_cell.length_a   1.000
_cell.length_b   1.000
_cell.length_c   1.000
_cell.angle_alpha   90.00
_cell.angle_beta   90.00
_cell.angle_gamma   90.00
#
_symmetry.space_group_name_H-M   'P 1'
#
loop_
_entity.id
_entity.type
_entity.pdbx_description
1 polymer ?
#
loop_
_entity_poly.entity_id
_entity_poly.type
_entity_poly.pdbx_seq_one_letter_code
_entity_poly.pdbx_strand_id
1 'polypeptide(L)'
;MKLFLSVLMLVGMFTATSNAEAARCRVDLENGRGHVLDTFTGFGYSRHEACREARQDCRRMRRSGYYRARVLNCVERGNRGGRRIVQRSCTARLTGPRGRRTLRTFRGTATGMNERVVQARACENALYQCQSVRSRRGRRGICQIDRTGRGGPVRRGQFGISRL
;
A
#
# COMPACT_ATOMS: atom_id res chain seq x y z
N MET A 1 38.00 46.32 17.23
CA MET A 1 37.23 45.07 17.10
C MET A 1 35.97 45.24 16.22
N LYS A 2 36.09 45.81 15.01
CA LYS A 2 34.94 46.00 14.07
C LYS A 2 35.13 45.28 12.73
N LEU A 3 36.36 44.82 12.43
CA LEU A 3 36.72 44.17 11.17
C LEU A 3 36.38 42.67 11.12
N PHE A 4 36.13 42.03 12.27
CA PHE A 4 35.79 40.60 12.32
C PHE A 4 34.32 40.31 11.98
N LEU A 5 33.43 41.29 12.16
CA LEU A 5 31.99 41.13 11.89
C LEU A 5 31.65 41.26 10.40
N SER A 6 32.45 41.98 9.61
CA SER A 6 32.21 42.13 8.17
C SER A 6 32.61 40.90 7.37
N VAL A 7 33.66 40.18 7.78
CA VAL A 7 34.11 38.95 7.10
C VAL A 7 33.12 37.79 7.34
N LEU A 8 32.48 37.74 8.52
CA LEU A 8 31.52 36.69 8.86
C LEU A 8 30.21 36.79 8.05
N MET A 9 29.78 38.00 7.69
CA MET A 9 28.59 38.22 6.85
C MET A 9 28.81 37.89 5.37
N LEU A 10 30.06 37.96 4.88
CA LEU A 10 30.38 37.66 3.47
C LEU A 10 30.51 36.14 3.20
N VAL A 11 30.80 35.34 4.23
CA VAL A 11 30.91 33.87 4.13
C VAL A 11 29.55 33.17 4.31
N GLY A 12 28.54 33.86 4.85
CA GLY A 12 27.20 33.30 5.11
C GLY A 12 26.29 33.07 3.89
N MET A 13 26.68 33.55 2.70
CA MET A 13 25.86 33.46 1.48
C MET A 13 26.17 32.24 0.59
N PHE A 14 27.09 31.35 0.99
CA PHE A 14 27.55 30.24 0.14
C PHE A 14 26.92 28.87 0.40
N THR A 15 25.90 28.73 1.26
CA THR A 15 25.35 27.40 1.63
C THR A 15 23.87 27.19 1.27
N ALA A 16 23.43 27.71 0.13
CA ALA A 16 22.16 27.33 -0.48
C ALA A 16 22.38 26.59 -1.80
N THR A 17 23.09 25.46 -1.78
CA THR A 17 23.04 24.49 -2.88
C THR A 17 21.65 23.88 -2.90
N SER A 18 20.76 24.50 -3.68
CA SER A 18 19.49 23.90 -4.07
C SER A 18 19.84 22.65 -4.87
N ASN A 19 19.72 21.48 -4.25
CA ASN A 19 19.84 20.22 -4.95
C ASN A 19 18.69 20.16 -5.95
N ALA A 20 18.92 20.61 -7.17
CA ALA A 20 18.09 20.27 -8.32
C ALA A 20 18.30 18.77 -8.58
N GLU A 21 17.67 17.94 -7.75
CA GLU A 21 17.61 16.51 -7.98
C GLU A 21 16.83 16.30 -9.28
N ALA A 22 17.56 16.01 -10.37
CA ALA A 22 16.94 15.69 -11.64
C ALA A 22 15.93 14.57 -11.40
N ALA A 23 14.66 14.84 -11.73
CA ALA A 23 13.62 13.84 -11.64
C ALA A 23 13.99 12.70 -12.59
N ARG A 24 13.93 11.46 -12.09
CA ARG A 24 14.21 10.26 -12.88
C ARG A 24 12.96 9.43 -13.05
N CYS A 25 12.79 8.84 -14.22
CA CYS A 25 11.70 7.91 -14.51
C CYS A 25 12.23 6.67 -15.22
N ARG A 26 11.64 5.51 -14.93
CA ARG A 26 12.00 4.24 -15.55
C ARG A 26 10.82 3.66 -16.28
N VAL A 27 11.05 3.09 -17.46
CA VAL A 27 10.05 2.42 -18.30
C VAL A 27 10.61 1.07 -18.71
N ASP A 28 9.85 0.02 -18.43
CA ASP A 28 10.20 -1.34 -18.80
C ASP A 28 9.58 -1.68 -20.16
N LEU A 29 10.33 -2.33 -21.03
CA LEU A 29 9.78 -3.01 -22.20
C LEU A 29 9.43 -4.43 -21.80
N GLU A 30 8.14 -4.75 -21.79
CA GLU A 30 7.62 -6.05 -21.39
C GLU A 30 7.07 -6.81 -22.60
N ASN A 31 7.23 -8.14 -22.63
CA ASN A 31 6.55 -8.98 -23.60
C ASN A 31 5.10 -9.26 -23.19
N GLY A 32 4.31 -9.92 -24.05
CA GLY A 32 2.92 -10.31 -23.75
C GLY A 32 2.75 -11.25 -22.53
N ARG A 33 3.82 -11.82 -22.00
CA ARG A 33 3.82 -12.65 -20.78
C ARG A 33 4.24 -11.85 -19.52
N GLY A 34 4.53 -10.56 -19.66
CA GLY A 34 4.97 -9.69 -18.57
C GLY A 34 6.45 -9.82 -18.19
N HIS A 35 7.28 -10.48 -19.02
CA HIS A 35 8.73 -10.49 -18.80
C HIS A 35 9.35 -9.19 -19.30
N VAL A 36 10.18 -8.59 -18.46
CA VAL A 36 10.98 -7.41 -18.82
C VAL A 36 12.11 -7.84 -19.75
N LEU A 37 12.15 -7.22 -20.93
CA LEU A 37 13.17 -7.41 -21.95
C LEU A 37 14.25 -6.32 -21.87
N ASP A 38 13.85 -5.09 -21.53
CA ASP A 38 14.74 -3.94 -21.42
C ASP A 38 14.18 -2.89 -20.45
N THR A 39 15.03 -1.96 -19.99
CA THR A 39 14.65 -0.88 -19.08
C THR A 39 15.27 0.45 -19.52
N PHE A 40 14.40 1.42 -19.78
CA PHE A 40 14.76 2.77 -20.21
C PHE A 40 14.67 3.72 -19.02
N THR A 41 15.68 4.56 -18.84
CA THR A 41 15.68 5.59 -17.79
C THR A 41 15.80 6.96 -18.43
N GLY A 42 14.87 7.84 -18.10
CA GLY A 42 14.88 9.24 -18.53
C GLY A 42 15.10 10.17 -17.33
N PHE A 43 15.61 11.35 -17.62
CA PHE A 43 15.97 12.38 -16.66
C PHE A 43 15.38 13.72 -17.09
N GLY A 44 14.95 14.54 -16.13
CA GLY A 44 14.41 15.85 -16.47
C GLY A 44 14.21 16.73 -15.25
N TYR A 45 13.84 17.99 -15.49
CA TYR A 45 13.54 18.91 -14.40
C TYR A 45 12.22 18.56 -13.71
N SER A 46 11.33 17.86 -14.43
CA SER A 46 10.08 17.33 -13.87
C SER A 46 9.95 15.82 -14.12
N ARG A 47 9.20 15.14 -13.26
CA ARG A 47 8.90 13.70 -13.45
C ARG A 47 8.16 13.46 -14.77
N HIS A 48 7.31 14.39 -15.19
CA HIS A 48 6.58 14.28 -16.45
C HIS A 48 7.54 14.25 -17.64
N GLU A 49 8.53 15.14 -17.64
CA GLU A 49 9.56 15.21 -18.67
C GLU A 49 10.44 13.95 -18.70
N ALA A 50 10.94 13.53 -17.53
CA ALA A 50 11.75 12.32 -17.40
C ALA A 50 11.01 11.06 -17.88
N CYS A 51 9.70 10.94 -17.58
CA CYS A 51 8.90 9.81 -18.07
C CYS A 51 8.58 9.92 -19.56
N ARG A 52 8.38 11.14 -20.08
CA ARG A 52 8.16 11.37 -21.52
C ARG A 52 9.37 10.88 -22.33
N GLU A 53 10.57 11.22 -21.90
CA GLU A 53 11.83 10.78 -22.49
C GLU A 53 11.96 9.25 -22.46
N ALA A 54 11.88 8.64 -21.27
CA ALA A 54 11.98 7.19 -21.12
C ALA A 54 10.93 6.41 -21.95
N ARG A 55 9.70 6.93 -22.06
CA ARG A 55 8.65 6.35 -22.91
C ARG A 55 8.99 6.44 -24.40
N GLN A 56 9.60 7.54 -24.82
CA GLN A 56 9.99 7.74 -26.22
C GLN A 56 11.06 6.73 -26.63
N ASP A 57 12.05 6.49 -25.77
CA ASP A 57 13.08 5.48 -26.00
C ASP A 57 12.50 4.06 -26.04
N CYS A 58 11.63 3.71 -25.09
CA CYS A 58 10.94 2.41 -25.13
C CYS A 58 10.14 2.23 -26.42
N ARG A 59 9.42 3.27 -26.88
CA ARG A 59 8.66 3.22 -28.14
C ARG A 59 9.56 3.11 -29.36
N ARG A 60 10.73 3.76 -29.35
CA ARG A 60 11.74 3.64 -30.41
C ARG A 60 12.27 2.21 -30.47
N MET A 61 12.64 1.63 -29.33
CA MET A 61 13.08 0.24 -29.26
C MET A 61 12.00 -0.74 -29.69
N ARG A 62 10.74 -0.51 -29.27
CA ARG A 62 9.62 -1.35 -29.71
C ARG A 62 9.44 -1.33 -31.24
N ARG A 63 9.68 -0.17 -31.87
CA ARG A 63 9.55 0.01 -33.33
C ARG A 63 10.77 -0.49 -34.11
N SER A 64 11.93 -0.63 -33.48
CA SER A 64 13.15 -1.09 -34.17
C SER A 64 13.08 -2.56 -34.62
N GLY A 65 12.13 -3.34 -34.08
CA GLY A 65 11.99 -4.76 -34.40
C GLY A 65 13.08 -5.65 -33.81
N TYR A 66 13.95 -5.11 -32.94
CA TYR A 66 15.04 -5.86 -32.31
C TYR A 66 14.55 -7.09 -31.54
N TYR A 67 13.40 -6.99 -30.88
CA TYR A 67 12.77 -8.08 -30.15
C TYR A 67 11.71 -8.79 -30.98
N ARG A 68 11.84 -10.12 -31.18
CA ARG A 68 10.90 -10.97 -31.94
C ARG A 68 9.61 -11.34 -31.17
N ALA A 69 9.18 -10.54 -30.20
CA ALA A 69 7.97 -10.83 -29.43
C ALA A 69 6.71 -10.35 -30.17
N ARG A 70 5.66 -11.19 -30.21
CA ARG A 70 4.38 -10.86 -30.86
C ARG A 70 3.66 -9.67 -30.22
N VAL A 71 3.87 -9.45 -28.92
CA VAL A 71 3.28 -8.36 -28.14
C VAL A 71 4.37 -7.71 -27.30
N LEU A 72 4.55 -6.41 -27.47
CA LEU A 72 5.52 -5.57 -26.77
C LEU A 72 4.82 -4.36 -26.13
N ASN A 73 5.00 -4.21 -24.82
CA ASN A 73 4.37 -3.17 -24.02
C ASN A 73 5.43 -2.30 -23.36
N CYS A 74 5.22 -0.98 -23.41
CA CYS A 74 6.03 -0.03 -22.64
C CYS A 74 5.28 0.29 -21.35
N VAL A 75 5.78 -0.19 -20.22
CA VAL A 75 5.15 -0.02 -18.91
C VAL A 75 6.03 0.88 -18.08
N GLU A 76 5.49 2.01 -17.62
CA GLU A 76 6.24 2.83 -16.68
C GLU A 76 6.46 2.05 -15.40
N ARG A 77 7.73 1.90 -15.03
CA ARG A 77 8.14 1.59 -13.67
C ARG A 77 8.05 2.88 -12.85
N GLY A 78 6.92 3.57 -12.95
CA GLY A 78 6.59 4.69 -12.10
C GLY A 78 6.33 4.10 -10.74
N ASN A 79 7.27 4.28 -9.81
CA ASN A 79 7.17 3.97 -8.38
C ASN A 79 5.98 3.05 -8.12
N ARG A 80 6.07 1.77 -8.55
CA ARG A 80 5.00 0.78 -8.42
C ARG A 80 4.81 0.70 -6.92
N GLY A 81 3.98 1.58 -6.34
CA GLY A 81 4.09 1.98 -4.94
C GLY A 81 4.14 0.70 -4.15
N GLY A 82 5.33 0.36 -3.64
CA GLY A 82 5.72 -1.03 -3.37
C GLY A 82 4.56 -1.69 -2.66
N ARG A 83 3.86 -2.61 -3.35
CA ARG A 83 2.44 -2.96 -3.11
C ARG A 83 2.09 -2.68 -1.65
N ARG A 84 1.52 -1.51 -1.36
CA ARG A 84 1.51 -0.97 0.01
C ARG A 84 0.92 -2.05 0.91
N ILE A 85 1.75 -2.67 1.73
CA ILE A 85 1.27 -3.66 2.70
C ILE A 85 0.46 -2.83 3.69
N VAL A 86 -0.85 -2.91 3.58
CA VAL A 86 -1.76 -2.22 4.47
C VAL A 86 -1.90 -3.09 5.70
N GLN A 87 -1.69 -2.51 6.88
CA GLN A 87 -2.05 -3.14 8.14
C GLN A 87 -3.42 -2.62 8.56
N ARG A 88 -4.33 -3.53 8.90
CA ARG A 88 -5.63 -3.16 9.48
C ARG A 88 -5.85 -3.89 10.79
N SER A 89 -6.71 -3.29 11.62
CA SER A 89 -7.15 -3.89 12.86
C SER A 89 -8.65 -3.81 12.99
N CYS A 90 -9.22 -4.80 13.67
CA CYS A 90 -10.64 -4.88 13.93
C CYS A 90 -10.87 -5.31 15.38
N THR A 91 -11.95 -4.82 15.98
CA THR A 91 -12.31 -5.10 17.36
C THR A 91 -13.61 -5.90 17.41
N ALA A 92 -13.62 -6.95 18.22
CA ALA A 92 -14.81 -7.74 18.53
C ALA A 92 -15.08 -7.66 20.04
N ARG A 93 -16.34 -7.51 20.42
CA ARG A 93 -16.78 -7.42 21.81
C ARG A 93 -17.59 -8.67 22.14
N LEU A 94 -17.27 -9.29 23.27
CA LEU A 94 -18.13 -10.28 23.90
C LEU A 94 -19.11 -9.54 24.79
N THR A 95 -20.37 -9.48 24.40
CA THR A 95 -21.44 -8.87 25.20
C THR A 95 -22.19 -9.93 25.98
N GLY A 96 -22.75 -9.56 27.14
CA GLY A 96 -23.61 -10.44 27.91
C GLY A 96 -24.86 -10.86 27.12
N PRO A 97 -25.64 -11.85 27.60
CA PRO A 97 -26.80 -12.40 26.88
C PRO A 97 -27.83 -11.35 26.44
N ARG A 98 -27.97 -10.25 27.20
CA ARG A 98 -28.90 -9.15 26.91
C ARG A 98 -28.25 -7.98 26.13
N GLY A 99 -27.00 -8.12 25.68
CA GLY A 99 -26.27 -7.10 24.90
C GLY A 99 -25.86 -5.83 25.65
N ARG A 100 -26.33 -5.60 26.89
CA ARG A 100 -26.16 -4.34 27.63
C ARG A 100 -24.78 -4.10 28.25
N ARG A 101 -23.97 -5.14 28.45
CA ARG A 101 -22.63 -5.03 29.05
C ARG A 101 -21.59 -5.71 28.19
N THR A 102 -20.50 -5.01 27.89
CA THR A 102 -19.30 -5.59 27.27
C THR A 102 -18.52 -6.32 28.36
N LEU A 103 -18.40 -7.63 28.22
CA LEU A 103 -17.64 -8.47 29.14
C LEU A 103 -16.14 -8.44 28.81
N ARG A 104 -15.80 -8.41 27.52
CA ARG A 104 -14.42 -8.38 27.04
C ARG A 104 -14.34 -7.86 25.61
N THR A 105 -13.21 -7.25 25.27
CA THR A 105 -12.89 -6.81 23.92
C THR A 105 -11.68 -7.58 23.40
N PHE A 106 -11.72 -7.93 22.11
CA PHE A 106 -10.71 -8.67 21.37
C PHE A 106 -10.28 -7.83 20.18
N ARG A 107 -8.98 -7.86 19.88
CA ARG A 107 -8.41 -7.11 18.75
C ARG A 107 -7.69 -8.07 17.83
N GLY A 108 -8.14 -8.12 16.59
CA GLY A 108 -7.46 -8.82 15.51
C GLY A 108 -6.72 -7.83 14.63
N THR A 109 -5.55 -8.23 14.14
CA THR A 109 -4.76 -7.50 13.16
C THR A 109 -4.49 -8.39 11.97
N ALA A 110 -4.29 -7.77 10.80
CA ALA A 110 -3.83 -8.46 9.60
C ALA A 110 -3.04 -7.49 8.72
N THR A 111 -2.23 -8.04 7.83
CA THR A 111 -1.43 -7.32 6.84
C THR A 111 -1.63 -7.92 5.46
N GLY A 112 -1.56 -7.10 4.41
CA GLY A 112 -1.66 -7.58 3.03
C GLY A 112 -1.84 -6.46 2.01
N MET A 113 -1.96 -6.86 0.74
CA MET A 113 -1.96 -5.94 -0.40
C MET A 113 -3.34 -5.34 -0.69
N ASN A 114 -4.42 -6.01 -0.30
CA ASN A 114 -5.80 -5.59 -0.56
C ASN A 114 -6.47 -5.17 0.76
N GLU A 115 -6.72 -3.88 0.93
CA GLU A 115 -7.31 -3.31 2.15
C GLU A 115 -8.59 -4.04 2.62
N ARG A 116 -9.50 -4.36 1.69
CA ARG A 116 -10.77 -5.03 2.05
C ARG A 116 -10.52 -6.43 2.59
N VAL A 117 -9.62 -7.17 1.96
CA VAL A 117 -9.24 -8.54 2.40
C VAL A 117 -8.54 -8.49 3.75
N VAL A 118 -7.63 -7.52 3.95
CA VAL A 118 -6.90 -7.35 5.21
C VAL A 118 -7.86 -6.98 6.35
N GLN A 119 -8.80 -6.06 6.11
CA GLN A 119 -9.82 -5.70 7.10
C GLN A 119 -10.70 -6.91 7.47
N ALA A 120 -11.17 -7.67 6.48
CA ALA A 120 -11.98 -8.87 6.72
C ALA A 120 -11.22 -9.89 7.57
N ARG A 121 -9.95 -10.17 7.25
CA ARG A 121 -9.10 -11.09 7.99
C ARG A 121 -8.79 -10.61 9.42
N ALA A 122 -8.59 -9.31 9.61
CA ALA A 122 -8.46 -8.73 10.94
C ALA A 122 -9.73 -8.93 11.79
N CYS A 123 -10.92 -8.78 11.19
CA CYS A 123 -12.19 -9.02 11.89
C CYS A 123 -12.44 -10.51 12.18
N GLU A 124 -12.08 -11.39 11.26
CA GLU A 124 -12.12 -12.83 11.46
C GLU A 124 -11.23 -13.26 12.64
N ASN A 125 -10.00 -12.75 12.70
CA ASN A 125 -9.08 -12.98 13.82
C ASN A 125 -9.69 -12.52 15.16
N ALA A 126 -10.31 -11.33 15.19
CA ALA A 126 -10.96 -10.79 16.39
C ALA A 126 -12.17 -11.66 16.82
N LEU A 127 -12.99 -12.10 15.86
CA LEU A 127 -14.13 -12.98 16.12
C LEU A 127 -13.70 -14.36 16.60
N TYR A 128 -12.67 -14.95 15.99
CA TYR A 128 -12.14 -16.24 16.39
C TYR A 128 -11.69 -16.23 17.86
N GLN A 129 -10.96 -15.20 18.28
CA GLN A 129 -10.57 -14.99 19.67
C GLN A 129 -11.80 -14.87 20.59
N CYS A 130 -12.81 -14.08 20.18
CA CYS A 130 -14.05 -13.93 20.95
C CYS A 130 -14.80 -15.26 21.11
N GLN A 131 -14.95 -16.02 20.03
CA GLN A 131 -15.64 -17.30 20.02
C GLN A 131 -14.92 -18.35 20.87
N SER A 132 -13.59 -18.37 20.82
CA SER A 132 -12.74 -19.24 21.65
C SER A 132 -12.92 -18.95 23.15
N VAL A 133 -13.02 -17.69 23.56
CA VAL A 133 -13.32 -17.35 24.96
C VAL A 133 -14.77 -17.68 25.32
N ARG A 134 -15.71 -17.44 24.40
CA ARG A 134 -17.13 -17.76 24.61
C ARG A 134 -17.35 -19.26 24.82
N SER A 135 -16.67 -20.13 24.07
CA SER A 135 -16.79 -21.58 24.23
C SER A 135 -16.28 -22.04 25.60
N ARG A 136 -15.18 -21.46 26.10
CA ARG A 136 -14.61 -21.77 27.42
C ARG A 136 -15.46 -21.28 28.61
N ARG A 137 -16.23 -20.20 28.46
CA ARG A 137 -17.07 -19.61 29.53
C ARG A 137 -18.54 -20.09 29.53
N GLY A 138 -18.83 -21.23 28.89
CA GLY A 138 -20.16 -21.83 28.94
C GLY A 138 -21.21 -21.19 28.03
N ARG A 139 -20.82 -20.75 26.82
CA ARG A 139 -21.69 -20.21 25.75
C ARG A 139 -22.51 -18.95 26.11
N ARG A 140 -22.36 -18.39 27.31
CA ARG A 140 -23.04 -17.14 27.72
C ARG A 140 -22.42 -15.94 27.01
N GLY A 141 -23.21 -15.26 26.19
CA GLY A 141 -22.84 -14.00 25.54
C GLY A 141 -22.75 -14.06 24.01
N ILE A 142 -22.70 -12.89 23.39
CA ILE A 142 -22.73 -12.71 21.94
C ILE A 142 -21.44 -12.01 21.50
N CYS A 143 -20.76 -12.58 20.51
CA CYS A 143 -19.62 -11.94 19.87
C CYS A 143 -20.11 -10.99 18.79
N GLN A 144 -19.75 -9.72 18.88
CA GLN A 144 -20.15 -8.68 17.93
C GLN A 144 -18.93 -7.88 17.47
N ILE A 145 -18.82 -7.64 16.17
CA ILE A 145 -17.78 -6.74 15.63
C ILE A 145 -18.21 -5.30 15.91
N ASP A 146 -17.27 -4.52 16.41
CA ASP A 146 -17.44 -3.10 16.63
C ASP A 146 -17.17 -2.34 15.33
N ARG A 147 -18.22 -1.74 14.76
CA ARG A 147 -18.17 -1.05 13.45
C ARG A 147 -17.59 0.37 13.55
N THR A 148 -17.19 0.82 14.74
CA THR A 148 -16.70 2.19 14.95
C THR A 148 -15.28 2.43 14.44
N GLY A 149 -14.53 1.39 14.07
CA GLY A 149 -13.20 1.53 13.46
C GLY A 149 -13.25 1.72 11.95
N ARG A 150 -13.29 2.98 11.47
CA ARG A 150 -13.01 3.47 10.08
C ARG A 150 -12.83 2.38 8.99
N GLY A 151 -13.89 1.63 8.71
CA GLY A 151 -13.88 0.55 7.75
C GLY A 151 -15.33 0.17 7.49
N GLY A 152 -15.84 0.57 6.32
CA GLY A 152 -17.24 0.44 5.94
C GLY A 152 -17.81 -0.97 6.05
N PRO A 153 -19.14 -1.11 5.91
CA PRO A 153 -19.85 -2.34 6.24
C PRO A 153 -19.36 -3.53 5.40
N VAL A 154 -18.77 -4.51 6.07
CA VAL A 154 -18.68 -5.88 5.54
C VAL A 154 -20.12 -6.41 5.54
N ARG A 155 -20.73 -6.44 4.35
CA ARG A 155 -22.01 -7.12 4.13
C ARG A 155 -21.86 -8.54 4.67
N ARG A 156 -22.78 -8.94 5.56
CA ARG A 156 -22.94 -10.32 6.02
C ARG A 156 -23.22 -11.19 4.80
N GLY A 157 -22.16 -11.71 4.19
CA GLY A 157 -22.24 -12.85 3.28
C GLY A 157 -22.61 -14.06 4.11
N GLN A 158 -23.83 -14.51 3.90
CA GLN A 158 -24.43 -15.72 4.41
C GLN A 158 -23.58 -16.92 3.97
N PHE A 159 -22.53 -17.26 4.71
CA PHE A 159 -21.86 -18.55 4.57
C PHE A 159 -22.77 -19.60 5.22
N GLY A 160 -23.76 -20.04 4.43
CA GLY A 160 -24.45 -21.30 4.67
C GLY A 160 -23.43 -22.42 4.50
N ILE A 161 -23.05 -23.03 5.62
CA ILE A 161 -22.33 -24.30 5.61
C ILE A 161 -23.38 -25.36 5.27
N SER A 162 -23.59 -25.61 3.99
CA SER A 162 -24.29 -26.81 3.53
C SER A 162 -23.37 -27.99 3.78
N ARG A 163 -23.68 -28.75 4.84
CA ARG A 163 -23.11 -30.08 5.05
C ARG A 163 -23.64 -31.01 3.96
N LEU A 164 -22.73 -31.69 3.27
CA LEU A 164 -22.93 -33.04 2.77
C LEU A 164 -22.22 -33.97 3.76
#